data_AF-H3C2V7-F1
#
_entry.id   AF-H3C2V7-F1
#
_cell.length_a   1.000
_cell.length_b   1.000
_cell.length_c   1.000
_cell.angle_alpha   90.00
_cell.angle_beta   90.00
_cell.angle_gamma   90.00
#
_symmetry.space_group_name_H-M   'P 1'
#
loop_
_entity.id
_entity.type
_entity.pdbx_description
1 polymer ?
#
loop_
_entity_poly.entity_id
_entity_poly.type
_entity_poly.pdbx_seq_one_letter_code
_entity_poly.pdbx_strand_id
1 'polypeptide(L)'
;QPGNYRSSVRRTAAAFRACSDVAACFQERARLEGQYAQQLSQWSAKWKPVVDSSPLYGSLSRAWQCFMSSADRLASLHASVCRSLVSEDGDRLRTWQRDAFHRTLFGGFKEAQDLQTGFARAQKPWAKRLKKLDKARRAYHKASRKEQAARERHLRAQGSPDV
;
A
#
# COMPACT_ATOMS: atom_id res chain seq x y z
N GLN A 1 2.41 -20.93 14.62
CA GLN A 1 1.77 -22.01 13.83
C GLN A 1 2.27 -21.94 12.39
N PRO A 2 2.32 -23.05 11.63
CA PRO A 2 2.53 -23.00 10.19
C PRO A 2 1.46 -22.14 9.49
N GLY A 3 1.81 -21.48 8.38
CA GLY A 3 0.88 -20.68 7.57
C GLY A 3 0.84 -19.17 7.82
N ASN A 4 1.59 -18.63 8.79
CA ASN A 4 1.57 -17.20 9.12
C ASN A 4 2.14 -16.27 8.03
N TYR A 5 2.76 -16.82 6.97
CA TYR A 5 3.29 -16.06 5.84
C TYR A 5 2.20 -15.52 4.87
N ARG A 6 0.94 -15.91 5.07
CA ARG A 6 -0.19 -15.48 4.21
C ARG A 6 -0.35 -13.96 4.17
N SER A 7 -0.06 -13.23 5.25
CA SER A 7 -0.07 -11.76 5.26
C SER A 7 0.98 -11.19 4.31
N SER A 8 2.20 -11.75 4.34
CA SER A 8 3.30 -11.36 3.45
C SER A 8 2.95 -11.58 1.97
N VAL A 9 2.27 -12.69 1.64
CA VAL A 9 1.81 -12.97 0.28
C VAL A 9 0.71 -12.00 -0.16
N ARG A 10 -0.27 -11.71 0.71
CA ARG A 10 -1.34 -10.74 0.42
C ARG A 10 -0.83 -9.32 0.21
N ARG A 11 0.32 -8.98 0.81
CA ARG A 11 0.94 -7.65 0.68
C ARG A 11 1.24 -7.28 -0.77
N THR A 12 1.52 -8.24 -1.66
CA THR A 12 1.74 -7.98 -3.09
C THR A 12 0.51 -7.34 -3.74
N ALA A 13 -0.68 -7.92 -3.53
CA ALA A 13 -1.92 -7.38 -4.08
C ALA A 13 -2.30 -6.03 -3.44
N ALA A 14 -2.01 -5.86 -2.15
CA ALA A 14 -2.23 -4.59 -1.45
C ALA A 14 -1.30 -3.49 -1.98
N ALA A 15 -0.02 -3.79 -2.23
CA ALA A 15 0.93 -2.85 -2.81
C ALA A 15 0.52 -2.42 -4.22
N PHE A 16 0.06 -3.35 -5.06
CA PHE A 16 -0.49 -3.01 -6.37
C PHE A 16 -1.66 -2.01 -6.26
N ARG A 17 -2.61 -2.25 -5.35
CA ARG A 17 -3.74 -1.33 -5.11
C ARG A 17 -3.28 0.03 -4.61
N ALA A 18 -2.33 0.07 -3.67
CA ALA A 18 -1.78 1.32 -3.16
C ALA A 18 -1.18 2.18 -4.27
N CYS A 19 -0.56 1.59 -5.29
CA CYS A 19 -0.08 2.36 -6.45
C CYS A 19 -1.22 2.99 -7.26
N SER A 20 -2.35 2.30 -7.40
CA SER A 20 -3.54 2.89 -8.02
C SER A 20 -4.11 4.03 -7.18
N ASP A 21 -4.11 3.90 -5.84
CA ASP A 21 -4.56 4.95 -4.93
C ASP A 21 -3.64 6.18 -5.00
N VAL A 22 -2.32 5.98 -5.06
CA VAL A 22 -1.35 7.08 -5.24
C VAL A 22 -1.52 7.75 -6.60
N ALA A 23 -1.76 6.99 -7.67
CA ALA A 23 -2.01 7.57 -9.00
C ALA A 23 -3.30 8.40 -9.02
N ALA A 24 -4.35 7.95 -8.33
CA ALA A 24 -5.58 8.72 -8.16
C ALA A 24 -5.34 10.00 -7.36
N CYS A 25 -4.56 9.93 -6.28
CA CYS A 25 -4.15 11.10 -5.50
C CYS A 25 -3.43 12.16 -6.35
N PHE A 26 -2.51 11.75 -7.24
CA PHE A 26 -1.85 12.66 -8.18
C PHE A 26 -2.85 13.31 -9.15
N GLN A 27 -3.80 12.55 -9.67
CA GLN A 27 -4.84 13.05 -10.57
C GLN A 27 -5.73 14.10 -9.90
N GLU A 28 -6.14 13.85 -8.65
CA GLU A 28 -6.93 14.78 -7.86
C GLU A 28 -6.16 16.08 -7.60
N ARG A 29 -4.88 15.96 -7.19
CA ARG A 29 -4.02 17.13 -7.00
C ARG A 29 -3.83 17.92 -8.29
N ALA A 30 -3.54 17.25 -9.41
CA ALA A 30 -3.37 17.90 -10.71
C ALA A 30 -4.63 18.67 -11.14
N ARG A 31 -5.82 18.15 -10.84
CA ARG A 31 -7.08 18.84 -11.11
C ARG A 31 -7.18 20.17 -10.36
N LEU A 32 -6.77 20.21 -9.09
CA LEU A 32 -6.74 21.46 -8.30
C LEU A 32 -5.81 22.48 -8.93
N GLU A 33 -4.59 22.06 -9.28
CA GLU A 33 -3.58 22.90 -9.94
C GLU A 33 -4.09 23.46 -11.27
N GLY A 34 -4.71 22.60 -12.09
CA GLY A 34 -5.28 22.98 -13.38
C GLY A 34 -6.43 23.98 -13.25
N GLN A 35 -7.31 23.81 -12.26
CA GLN A 35 -8.40 24.74 -11.99
C GLN A 35 -7.88 26.12 -11.57
N TYR A 36 -6.89 26.17 -10.68
CA TYR A 36 -6.33 27.44 -10.23
C TYR A 36 -5.62 28.18 -11.38
N ALA A 37 -4.81 27.46 -12.18
CA ALA A 37 -4.20 28.01 -13.39
C ALA A 37 -5.25 28.58 -14.35
N GLN A 38 -6.33 27.83 -14.61
CA GLN A 38 -7.41 28.26 -15.49
C GLN A 38 -8.11 29.53 -14.97
N GLN A 39 -8.40 29.60 -13.67
CA GLN A 39 -9.03 30.76 -13.05
C GLN A 39 -8.14 32.00 -13.14
N LEU A 40 -6.83 31.86 -12.89
CA LEU A 40 -5.87 32.96 -13.05
C LEU A 40 -5.81 33.43 -14.51
N SER A 41 -5.75 32.52 -15.48
CA SER A 41 -5.72 32.87 -16.90
C SER A 41 -7.01 33.59 -17.34
N GLN A 42 -8.18 33.13 -16.89
CA GLN A 42 -9.46 33.78 -17.18
C GLN A 42 -9.56 35.16 -16.54
N TRP A 43 -9.15 35.29 -15.27
CA TRP A 43 -9.09 36.56 -14.58
C TRP A 43 -8.15 37.53 -15.29
N SER A 44 -6.97 37.07 -15.69
CA SER A 44 -6.00 37.89 -16.42
C SER A 44 -6.56 38.35 -17.77
N ALA A 45 -7.13 37.43 -18.56
CA ALA A 45 -7.74 37.75 -19.85
C ALA A 45 -8.87 38.79 -19.74
N LYS A 46 -9.61 38.80 -18.63
CA LYS A 46 -10.64 39.79 -18.35
C LYS A 46 -10.06 41.18 -18.05
N TRP A 47 -9.02 41.25 -17.22
CA TRP A 47 -8.53 42.52 -16.68
C TRP A 47 -7.42 43.16 -17.52
N LYS A 48 -6.63 42.36 -18.24
CA LYS A 48 -5.52 42.87 -19.06
C LYS A 48 -5.96 43.94 -20.08
N PRO A 49 -7.08 43.75 -20.83
CA PRO A 49 -7.59 44.81 -21.71
C PRO A 49 -7.92 46.12 -20.98
N VAL A 50 -8.46 46.03 -19.76
CA VAL A 50 -8.80 47.20 -18.92
C VAL A 50 -7.53 47.93 -18.46
N VAL A 51 -6.49 47.16 -18.08
CA VAL A 51 -5.17 47.72 -17.73
C VAL A 51 -4.54 48.40 -18.94
N ASP A 52 -4.56 47.73 -20.09
CA ASP A 52 -3.91 48.18 -21.32
C ASP A 52 -4.62 49.40 -21.94
N SER A 53 -5.94 49.53 -21.75
CA SER A 53 -6.71 50.70 -22.18
C SER A 53 -6.75 51.85 -21.17
N SER A 54 -6.09 51.70 -20.01
CA SER A 54 -6.14 52.69 -18.94
C SER A 54 -5.41 53.98 -19.33
N PRO A 55 -5.95 55.17 -19.01
CA PRO A 55 -5.23 56.44 -19.21
C PRO A 55 -4.06 56.62 -18.23
N LEU A 56 -3.87 55.71 -17.27
CA LEU A 56 -2.75 55.74 -16.34
C LEU A 56 -1.43 55.54 -17.08
N TYR A 57 -0.43 56.36 -16.74
CA TYR A 57 0.91 56.31 -17.29
C TYR A 57 1.98 56.27 -16.19
N GLY A 58 3.24 56.21 -16.60
CA GLY A 58 4.38 56.25 -15.68
C GLY A 58 4.52 54.98 -14.82
N SER A 59 5.09 55.14 -13.63
CA SER A 59 5.47 54.03 -12.75
C SER A 59 4.29 53.20 -12.25
N LEU A 60 3.15 53.83 -11.95
CA LEU A 60 1.96 53.13 -11.46
C LEU A 60 1.36 52.22 -12.54
N SER A 61 1.24 52.71 -13.78
CA SER A 61 0.75 51.92 -14.92
C SER A 61 1.64 50.69 -15.14
N ARG A 62 2.96 50.89 -15.11
CA ARG A 62 3.93 49.79 -15.22
C ARG A 62 3.82 48.79 -14.07
N ALA A 63 3.63 49.26 -12.83
CA ALA A 63 3.45 48.38 -11.68
C ALA A 63 2.20 47.49 -11.83
N TRP A 64 1.10 48.05 -12.35
CA TRP A 64 -0.13 47.31 -12.61
C TRP A 64 0.04 46.25 -13.72
N GLN A 65 0.71 46.60 -14.82
CA GLN A 65 1.05 45.65 -15.90
C GLN A 65 1.98 44.53 -15.41
N CYS A 66 2.95 44.84 -14.56
CA CYS A 66 3.82 43.86 -13.93
C CYS A 66 3.03 42.88 -13.04
N PHE A 67 2.05 43.37 -12.29
CA PHE A 67 1.16 42.53 -11.49
C PHE A 67 0.37 41.55 -12.38
N MET A 68 -0.24 42.03 -13.47
CA MET A 68 -0.95 41.16 -14.43
C MET A 68 -0.01 40.09 -15.02
N SER A 69 1.20 40.49 -15.41
CA SER A 69 2.20 39.58 -15.97
C SER A 69 2.71 38.55 -14.95
N SER A 70 2.76 38.92 -13.67
CA SER A 70 3.09 37.99 -12.58
C SER A 70 2.01 36.91 -12.42
N ALA A 71 0.73 37.29 -12.48
CA ALA A 71 -0.38 36.35 -12.44
C ALA A 71 -0.37 35.37 -13.64
N ASP A 72 -0.07 35.85 -14.85
CA ASP A 72 0.08 35.00 -16.04
C ASP A 72 1.20 33.95 -15.87
N ARG A 73 2.34 34.36 -15.29
CA ARG A 73 3.45 33.45 -14.99
C ARG A 73 3.08 32.44 -13.91
N LEU A 74 2.37 32.86 -12.87
CA LEU A 74 1.87 31.98 -11.83
C LEU A 74 0.91 30.93 -12.42
N ALA A 75 -0.04 31.34 -13.26
CA ALA A 75 -0.93 30.41 -13.96
C ALA A 75 -0.15 29.38 -14.79
N SER A 76 0.88 29.83 -15.51
CA SER A 76 1.74 28.96 -16.31
C SER A 76 2.51 27.94 -15.46
N LEU A 77 2.99 28.35 -14.29
CA LEU A 77 3.66 27.48 -13.33
C LEU A 77 2.71 26.39 -12.81
N HIS A 78 1.52 26.77 -12.35
CA HIS A 78 0.50 25.82 -11.88
C HIS A 78 0.04 24.85 -13.00
N ALA A 79 -0.11 25.35 -14.23
CA ALA A 79 -0.39 24.50 -15.38
C ALA A 79 0.75 23.49 -15.66
N SER A 80 2.01 23.89 -15.42
CA SER A 80 3.15 22.98 -15.53
C SER A 80 3.12 21.90 -14.44
N VAL A 81 2.85 22.28 -13.18
CA VAL A 81 2.72 21.32 -12.08
C VAL A 81 1.61 20.30 -12.36
N CYS A 82 0.45 20.76 -12.85
CA CYS A 82 -0.65 19.88 -13.28
C CYS A 82 -0.18 18.84 -14.31
N ARG A 83 0.55 19.27 -15.35
CA ARG A 83 1.07 18.35 -16.38
C ARG A 83 2.10 17.37 -15.81
N SER A 84 3.06 17.83 -15.03
CA SER A 84 4.11 16.96 -14.47
C SER A 84 3.53 15.89 -13.55
N LEU A 85 2.52 16.23 -12.73
CA LEU A 85 1.85 15.25 -11.85
C LEU A 85 1.19 14.10 -12.64
N VAL A 86 0.58 14.39 -13.79
CA VAL A 86 -0.18 13.39 -14.57
C VAL A 86 0.72 12.64 -15.56
N SER A 87 1.46 13.39 -16.38
CA SER A 87 2.20 12.89 -17.55
C SER A 87 3.64 12.47 -17.23
N GLU A 88 4.22 12.91 -16.11
CA GLU A 88 5.55 12.48 -15.70
C GLU A 88 5.45 11.52 -14.51
N ASP A 89 5.01 12.02 -13.36
CA ASP A 89 5.00 11.24 -12.11
C ASP A 89 3.96 10.11 -12.16
N GLY A 90 2.75 10.42 -12.63
CA GLY A 90 1.70 9.43 -12.85
C GLY A 90 2.10 8.34 -13.84
N ASP A 91 2.72 8.69 -14.97
CA ASP A 91 3.15 7.71 -15.97
C ASP A 91 4.35 6.88 -15.52
N ARG A 92 5.30 7.48 -14.79
CA ARG A 92 6.40 6.73 -14.15
C ARG A 92 5.85 5.71 -13.16
N LEU A 93 4.88 6.09 -12.33
CA LEU A 93 4.24 5.18 -11.38
C LEU A 93 3.50 4.04 -12.09
N ARG A 94 2.73 4.35 -13.14
CA ARG A 94 2.02 3.33 -13.95
C ARG A 94 2.98 2.36 -14.62
N THR A 95 4.06 2.88 -15.18
CA THR A 95 5.12 2.08 -15.81
C THR A 95 5.77 1.15 -14.79
N TRP A 96 6.20 1.69 -13.65
CA TRP A 96 6.76 0.90 -12.56
C TRP A 96 5.77 -0.15 -12.06
N GLN A 97 4.49 0.19 -11.88
CA GLN A 97 3.46 -0.75 -11.42
C GLN A 97 3.29 -1.91 -12.40
N ARG A 98 3.25 -1.64 -13.71
CA ARG A 98 3.17 -2.67 -14.75
C ARG A 98 4.38 -3.60 -14.72
N ASP A 99 5.58 -3.03 -14.58
CA ASP A 99 6.83 -3.78 -14.65
C ASP A 99 7.14 -4.54 -13.34
N ALA A 100 6.58 -4.09 -12.20
CA ALA A 100 6.75 -4.72 -10.90
C ALA A 100 5.73 -5.83 -10.59
N PHE A 101 4.53 -5.79 -11.22
CA PHE A 101 3.43 -6.69 -10.89
C PHE A 101 2.85 -7.37 -12.14
N HIS A 102 3.10 -8.67 -12.29
CA HIS A 102 2.67 -9.42 -13.47
C HIS A 102 1.39 -10.21 -13.19
N ARG A 103 0.29 -9.84 -13.84
CA ARG A 103 -0.98 -10.58 -13.74
C ARG A 103 -0.88 -11.94 -14.43
N THR A 104 -1.44 -12.96 -13.79
CA THR A 104 -1.53 -14.30 -14.38
C THR A 104 -2.87 -14.52 -15.08
N LEU A 105 -2.92 -15.49 -16.01
CA LEU A 105 -4.13 -15.82 -16.79
C LEU A 105 -5.32 -16.27 -15.91
N PHE A 106 -5.04 -16.87 -14.75
CA PHE A 106 -6.05 -17.38 -13.81
C PHE A 106 -6.40 -16.39 -12.69
N GLY A 107 -5.95 -15.14 -12.81
CA GLY A 107 -6.13 -14.12 -11.79
C GLY A 107 -5.04 -14.17 -10.69
N GLY A 108 -4.80 -13.01 -10.09
CA GLY A 108 -3.71 -12.81 -9.14
C GLY A 108 -2.41 -12.34 -9.81
N PHE A 109 -1.32 -12.40 -9.05
CA PHE A 109 0.00 -11.91 -9.43
C PHE A 109 1.03 -13.04 -9.37
N LYS A 110 1.91 -13.12 -10.37
CA LYS A 110 3.00 -14.09 -10.44
C LYS A 110 3.87 -14.01 -9.18
N GLU A 111 4.19 -12.79 -8.74
CA GLU A 111 5.03 -12.54 -7.56
C GLU A 111 4.39 -13.10 -6.28
N ALA A 112 3.07 -12.98 -6.16
CA ALA A 112 2.34 -13.54 -5.02
C ALA A 112 2.36 -15.07 -5.04
N GLN A 113 2.21 -15.68 -6.23
CA GLN A 113 2.27 -17.13 -6.42
C GLN A 113 3.66 -17.69 -6.11
N ASP A 114 4.72 -17.00 -6.55
CA ASP A 114 6.10 -17.39 -6.31
C ASP A 114 6.43 -17.32 -4.80
N LEU A 115 6.01 -16.26 -4.12
CA LEU A 115 6.13 -16.14 -2.66
C LEU A 115 5.37 -17.25 -1.92
N GLN A 116 4.12 -17.50 -2.31
CA GLN A 116 3.29 -18.55 -1.72
C GLN A 116 3.97 -19.92 -1.83
N THR A 117 4.49 -20.24 -3.03
CA THR A 117 5.17 -21.50 -3.31
C THR A 117 6.49 -21.60 -2.54
N GLY A 118 7.27 -20.53 -2.50
CA GLY A 118 8.52 -20.44 -1.76
C GLY A 118 8.33 -20.68 -0.25
N PHE A 119 7.39 -19.98 0.37
CA PHE A 119 7.06 -20.17 1.79
C PHE A 119 6.53 -21.57 2.07
N ALA A 120 5.62 -22.09 1.23
CA ALA A 120 5.09 -23.44 1.41
C ALA A 120 6.20 -24.50 1.34
N ARG A 121 7.12 -24.37 0.37
CA ARG A 121 8.28 -25.26 0.21
C ARG A 121 9.20 -25.19 1.42
N ALA A 122 9.56 -23.98 1.86
CA ALA A 122 10.45 -23.77 3.01
C ALA A 122 9.84 -24.27 4.33
N GLN A 123 8.53 -24.10 4.52
CA GLN A 123 7.85 -24.48 5.77
C GLN A 123 7.51 -25.98 5.84
N LYS A 124 7.37 -26.67 4.70
CA LYS A 124 6.91 -28.07 4.63
C LYS A 124 7.72 -29.04 5.53
N PRO A 125 9.06 -29.03 5.55
CA PRO A 125 9.83 -29.93 6.42
C PRO A 125 9.58 -29.68 7.90
N TRP A 126 9.54 -28.41 8.31
CA TRP A 126 9.27 -28.02 9.69
C TRP A 126 7.86 -28.41 10.12
N ALA A 127 6.86 -28.14 9.28
CA ALA A 127 5.47 -28.52 9.56
C ALA A 127 5.32 -30.04 9.75
N LYS A 128 6.03 -30.86 8.96
CA LYS A 128 6.07 -32.32 9.14
C LYS A 128 6.67 -32.71 10.50
N ARG A 129 7.79 -32.09 10.90
CA ARG A 129 8.45 -32.36 12.20
C ARG A 129 7.57 -31.93 13.37
N LEU A 130 6.95 -30.76 13.30
CA LEU A 130 6.03 -30.25 14.32
C LEU A 130 4.86 -31.21 14.54
N LYS A 131 4.26 -31.73 13.46
CA LYS A 131 3.18 -32.74 13.57
C LYS A 131 3.64 -34.02 14.29
N LYS A 132 4.87 -34.48 14.03
CA LYS A 132 5.46 -35.63 14.74
C LYS A 132 5.69 -35.33 16.21
N LEU A 133 6.25 -34.16 16.53
CA LEU A 133 6.48 -33.71 17.90
C LEU A 133 5.18 -33.65 18.70
N ASP A 134 4.12 -33.07 18.13
CA ASP A 134 2.81 -32.99 18.80
C ASP A 134 2.21 -34.37 19.07
N LYS A 135 2.40 -35.34 18.14
CA LYS A 135 1.98 -36.73 18.34
C LYS A 135 2.75 -37.38 19.48
N ALA A 136 4.08 -37.25 19.51
CA ALA A 136 4.93 -37.81 20.55
C ALA A 136 4.60 -37.20 21.93
N ARG A 137 4.44 -35.87 22.00
CA ARG A 137 4.05 -35.15 23.21
C ARG A 137 2.71 -35.65 23.76
N ARG A 138 1.69 -35.81 22.90
CA ARG A 138 0.39 -36.37 23.30
C ARG A 138 0.49 -37.80 23.83
N ALA A 139 1.30 -38.64 23.19
CA ALA A 139 1.53 -40.02 23.62
C ALA A 139 2.22 -40.06 24.99
N TYR A 140 3.26 -39.26 25.19
CA TYR A 140 3.98 -39.13 26.47
C TYR A 140 3.04 -38.70 27.61
N HIS A 141 2.29 -37.59 27.44
CA HIS A 141 1.35 -37.14 28.47
C HIS A 141 0.25 -38.17 28.76
N LYS A 142 -0.19 -38.95 27.76
CA LYS A 142 -1.15 -40.05 27.97
C LYS A 142 -0.55 -41.18 28.80
N ALA A 143 0.69 -41.57 28.53
CA ALA A 143 1.39 -42.60 29.30
C ALA A 143 1.65 -42.15 30.74
N SER A 144 2.14 -40.93 30.94
CA SER A 144 2.40 -40.35 32.26
C SER A 144 1.13 -40.29 33.13
N ARG A 145 -0.02 -39.86 32.57
CA ARG A 145 -1.29 -39.89 33.30
C ARG A 145 -1.73 -41.31 33.70
N LYS A 146 -1.51 -42.30 32.82
CA LYS A 146 -1.84 -43.70 33.12
C LYS A 146 -0.95 -44.26 34.22
N GLU A 147 0.36 -43.98 34.16
CA GLU A 147 1.33 -44.36 35.19
C GLU A 147 0.95 -43.75 36.54
N GLN A 148 0.63 -42.45 36.57
CA GLN A 148 0.19 -41.78 37.78
C GLN A 148 -1.08 -42.41 38.36
N ALA A 149 -2.10 -42.65 37.52
CA ALA A 149 -3.33 -43.31 37.96
C ALA A 149 -3.08 -44.75 38.47
N ALA A 150 -2.14 -45.48 37.87
CA ALA A 150 -1.76 -46.81 38.33
C ALA A 150 -1.03 -46.77 39.68
N ARG A 151 -0.12 -45.80 39.88
CA ARG A 151 0.56 -45.56 41.17
C ARG A 151 -0.45 -45.23 42.28
N GLU A 152 -1.40 -44.34 42.00
CA GLU A 152 -2.44 -43.97 42.96
C GLU A 152 -3.33 -45.17 43.34
N ARG A 153 -3.71 -46.01 42.37
CA ARG A 153 -4.46 -47.26 42.64
C ARG A 153 -3.66 -48.24 43.49
N HIS A 154 -2.37 -48.42 43.19
CA HIS A 154 -1.49 -49.29 43.95
C HIS A 154 -1.35 -48.83 45.41
N LEU A 155 -1.12 -47.53 45.64
CA LEU A 155 -1.05 -46.96 46.98
C LEU A 155 -2.37 -47.17 47.76
N ARG A 156 -3.53 -47.01 47.11
CA ARG A 156 -4.83 -47.27 47.75
C ARG A 156 -5.05 -48.75 48.08
N ALA A 157 -4.59 -49.66 47.23
CA ALA A 157 -4.66 -51.09 47.48
C ALA A 157 -3.73 -51.51 48.63
N GLN A 158 -2.54 -50.92 48.73
CA GLN A 158 -1.62 -51.19 49.85
C GLN A 158 -2.07 -50.59 51.19
N GLY A 159 -2.83 -49.48 51.15
CA GLY A 159 -3.40 -48.83 52.33
C GLY A 159 -4.77 -49.37 52.75
N SER A 160 -5.34 -50.35 52.03
CA SER A 160 -6.54 -51.07 52.46
C SER A 160 -6.10 -52.35 53.16
N PRO A 161 -6.25 -52.48 54.49
CA PRO A 161 -6.12 -53.78 55.12
C PRO A 161 -7.27 -54.65 54.57
N ASP A 162 -6.96 -55.84 54.06
CA ASP A 162 -7.99 -56.83 53.76
C ASP A 162 -8.73 -57.16 55.06
N VAL A 163 -9.90 -56.54 55.29
CA VAL A 163 -11.13 -56.99 55.99
C VAL A 163 -12.21 -55.92 55.80
#